data_AF-A0A5C4VKX0-F1
#
_entry.id   AF-A0A5C4VKX0-F1
#
_cell.length_a   1.000
_cell.length_b   1.000
_cell.length_c   1.000
_cell.angle_alpha   90.00
_cell.angle_beta   90.00
_cell.angle_gamma   90.00
#
_symmetry.space_group_name_H-M   'P 1'
#
loop_
_entity.id
_entity.type
_entity.pdbx_description
1 polymer ?
#
loop_
_entity_poly.entity_id
_entity_poly.type
_entity_poly.pdbx_seq_one_letter_code
_entity_poly.pdbx_strand_id
1 'polypeptide(L)'
;MELLTTLVDKGLRGQAPTREEALAVLATSDDDLLDVVAAAGKVRRRWFGRRVKLNYLVNLKSGLCPEDCSYCSQRLGSKAEILTYSWLKPHEAAAAAEAGTKGGAKRVCLVASGRGPTDRDVERVAGTIEAIKERSPDVEICACLGLLSRQQAQRLREAGVHAYNHNLNTSEDEYGKICTTHGFADRMDTVRRSREAGMSACSGLIAGMGESDADLVDVVFALRELNVDSVPVNFLIPFQGTPLSQTWELTPQRCLRILAMVRFVCPDVEVRLAGGREIHLRSLQPLALHIVNSIFLGDYLTSEGQPGTADQEMIKDLGFVVEEPGSATLPEHRGADAPAQPGMPGDAPAAESARTDLVALRRRGAGTDLAPNA
;
A
#
# COMPACT_ATOMS: atom_id res chain seq x y z
N MET A 1 5.25 2.41 -29.07
CA MET A 1 4.98 0.97 -29.27
C MET A 1 6.11 0.02 -28.85
N GLU A 2 7.29 -0.01 -29.49
CA GLU A 2 8.33 -1.05 -29.27
C GLU A 2 8.67 -1.33 -27.80
N LEU A 3 8.95 -0.27 -27.02
CA LEU A 3 9.16 -0.33 -25.56
C LEU A 3 8.08 -1.16 -24.84
N LEU A 4 6.80 -0.91 -25.13
CA LEU A 4 5.68 -1.58 -24.47
C LEU A 4 5.58 -3.07 -24.86
N THR A 5 6.03 -3.44 -26.06
CA THR A 5 6.15 -4.85 -26.46
C THR A 5 7.23 -5.55 -25.64
N THR A 6 8.43 -4.95 -25.54
CA THR A 6 9.55 -5.49 -24.75
C THR A 6 9.20 -5.63 -23.26
N LEU A 7 8.51 -4.64 -22.70
CA LEU A 7 8.03 -4.63 -21.31
C LEU A 7 6.97 -5.70 -21.03
N VAL A 8 6.03 -5.91 -21.96
CA VAL A 8 5.07 -7.02 -21.89
C VAL A 8 5.81 -8.34 -21.89
N ASP A 9 6.71 -8.55 -22.85
CA ASP A 9 7.46 -9.80 -23.00
C ASP A 9 8.31 -10.13 -21.78
N LYS A 10 9.00 -9.14 -21.19
CA LYS A 10 9.73 -9.28 -19.92
C LYS A 10 8.77 -9.62 -18.77
N GLY A 11 7.70 -8.86 -18.60
CA GLY A 11 6.71 -9.07 -17.52
C GLY A 11 5.97 -10.40 -17.61
N LEU A 12 5.70 -10.91 -18.82
CA LEU A 12 5.10 -12.24 -19.06
C LEU A 12 6.03 -13.39 -18.62
N ARG A 13 7.34 -13.14 -18.55
CA ARG A 13 8.40 -14.07 -18.09
C ARG A 13 8.89 -13.79 -16.65
N GLY A 14 8.29 -12.83 -15.94
CA GLY A 14 8.71 -12.43 -14.59
C GLY A 14 10.00 -11.60 -14.52
N GLN A 15 10.57 -11.28 -15.68
CA GLN A 15 11.80 -10.50 -15.83
C GLN A 15 11.52 -9.02 -15.54
N ALA A 16 12.44 -8.36 -14.84
CA ALA A 16 12.39 -6.91 -14.66
C ALA A 16 12.71 -6.18 -15.99
N PRO A 17 12.22 -4.94 -16.17
CA PRO A 17 12.79 -4.00 -17.12
C PRO A 17 14.20 -3.58 -16.68
N THR A 18 14.92 -2.87 -17.55
CA THR A 18 16.06 -2.06 -17.10
C THR A 18 15.57 -0.79 -16.42
N ARG A 19 16.49 -0.03 -15.80
CA ARG A 19 16.17 1.23 -15.13
C ARG A 19 15.70 2.29 -16.13
N GLU A 20 16.34 2.34 -17.30
CA GLU A 20 16.02 3.23 -18.41
C GLU A 20 14.65 2.89 -19.02
N GLU A 21 14.32 1.60 -19.17
CA GLU A 21 13.00 1.16 -19.62
C GLU A 21 11.89 1.53 -18.61
N ALA A 22 12.16 1.44 -17.31
CA ALA A 22 11.22 1.83 -16.26
C ALA A 22 10.96 3.35 -16.26
N LEU A 23 12.03 4.16 -16.38
CA LEU A 23 11.94 5.61 -16.59
C LEU A 23 11.17 5.97 -17.88
N ALA A 24 11.42 5.24 -18.97
CA ALA A 24 10.74 5.47 -20.24
C ALA A 24 9.22 5.19 -20.19
N VAL A 25 8.74 4.33 -19.30
CA VAL A 25 7.28 4.20 -19.03
C VAL A 25 6.72 5.49 -18.42
N LEU A 26 7.44 6.05 -17.46
CA LEU A 26 7.02 7.24 -16.73
C LEU A 26 7.04 8.50 -17.63
N ALA A 27 7.95 8.54 -18.60
CA ALA A 27 8.11 9.60 -19.60
C ALA A 27 7.27 9.43 -20.89
N THR A 28 6.34 8.46 -20.95
CA THR A 28 5.43 8.29 -22.11
C THR A 28 4.49 9.48 -22.31
N SER A 29 4.08 9.75 -23.55
CA SER A 29 3.14 10.84 -23.85
C SER A 29 1.72 10.55 -23.33
N ASP A 30 0.88 11.58 -23.21
CA ASP A 30 -0.55 11.40 -22.84
C ASP A 30 -1.35 10.65 -23.92
N ASP A 31 -0.91 10.69 -25.19
CA ASP A 31 -1.49 9.88 -26.27
C ASP A 31 -1.16 8.39 -26.12
N ASP A 32 0.03 8.03 -25.63
CA ASP A 32 0.44 6.63 -25.36
C ASP A 32 -0.31 6.00 -24.15
N LEU A 33 -1.02 6.78 -23.34
CA LEU A 33 -1.47 6.37 -22.00
C LEU A 33 -2.32 5.09 -22.01
N LEU A 34 -3.25 4.96 -22.96
CA LEU A 34 -4.12 3.78 -23.04
C LEU A 34 -3.36 2.52 -23.48
N ASP A 35 -2.32 2.67 -24.30
CA ASP A 35 -1.42 1.57 -24.66
C ASP A 35 -0.56 1.14 -23.46
N VAL A 36 -0.10 2.07 -22.62
CA VAL A 36 0.60 1.78 -21.34
C VAL A 36 -0.32 0.96 -20.41
N VAL A 37 -1.58 1.39 -20.22
CA VAL A 37 -2.58 0.66 -19.41
C VAL A 37 -2.86 -0.72 -20.01
N ALA A 38 -3.03 -0.83 -21.34
CA ALA A 38 -3.31 -2.09 -22.02
C ALA A 38 -2.13 -3.07 -21.94
N ALA A 39 -0.89 -2.57 -22.05
CA ALA A 39 0.35 -3.33 -21.93
C ALA A 39 0.55 -3.87 -20.50
N ALA A 40 0.51 -3.00 -19.48
CA ALA A 40 0.59 -3.44 -18.08
C ALA A 40 -0.55 -4.41 -17.73
N GLY A 41 -1.74 -4.22 -18.32
CA GLY A 41 -2.87 -5.14 -18.21
C GLY A 41 -2.63 -6.54 -18.80
N LYS A 42 -1.80 -6.70 -19.85
CA LYS A 42 -1.39 -8.03 -20.33
C LYS A 42 -0.58 -8.77 -19.26
N VAL A 43 0.38 -8.09 -18.65
CA VAL A 43 1.22 -8.62 -17.56
C VAL A 43 0.37 -8.96 -16.33
N ARG A 44 -0.49 -8.04 -15.87
CA ARG A 44 -1.42 -8.29 -14.74
C ARG A 44 -2.31 -9.51 -14.98
N ARG A 45 -2.86 -9.68 -16.19
CA ARG A 45 -3.70 -10.86 -16.53
C ARG A 45 -2.91 -12.18 -16.51
N ARG A 46 -1.62 -12.19 -16.89
CA ARG A 46 -0.77 -13.39 -16.87
C ARG A 46 -0.53 -13.97 -15.48
N TRP A 47 -0.54 -13.13 -14.44
CA TRP A 47 -0.23 -13.55 -13.07
C TRP A 47 -1.45 -13.57 -12.13
N PHE A 48 -2.41 -12.66 -12.33
CA PHE A 48 -3.58 -12.50 -11.46
C PHE A 48 -4.93 -12.70 -12.17
N GLY A 49 -4.93 -12.98 -13.48
CA GLY A 49 -6.14 -13.23 -14.26
C GLY A 49 -7.11 -12.04 -14.21
N ARG A 50 -8.32 -12.28 -13.71
CA ARG A 50 -9.35 -11.25 -13.45
C ARG A 50 -9.60 -10.97 -11.95
N ARG A 51 -8.77 -11.52 -11.07
CA ARG A 51 -8.93 -11.47 -9.60
C ARG A 51 -8.54 -10.10 -9.03
N VAL A 52 -9.25 -9.63 -8.01
CA VAL A 52 -8.96 -8.41 -7.23
C VAL A 52 -9.05 -8.72 -5.74
N LYS A 53 -7.95 -8.52 -5.01
CA LYS A 53 -7.89 -8.71 -3.56
C LYS A 53 -8.38 -7.46 -2.81
N LEU A 54 -9.44 -7.61 -2.03
CA LEU A 54 -9.90 -6.58 -1.11
C LEU A 54 -9.19 -6.71 0.24
N ASN A 55 -8.71 -5.59 0.77
CA ASN A 55 -8.07 -5.48 2.08
C ASN A 55 -8.84 -4.45 2.91
N TYR A 56 -9.02 -4.67 4.21
CA TYR A 56 -9.72 -3.73 5.09
C TYR A 56 -8.81 -3.18 6.19
N LEU A 57 -8.91 -1.88 6.50
CA LEU A 57 -8.06 -1.23 7.50
C LEU A 57 -8.77 -1.12 8.86
N VAL A 58 -8.15 -1.66 9.91
CA VAL A 58 -8.56 -1.44 11.30
C VAL A 58 -7.46 -0.64 12.01
N ASN A 59 -7.71 0.66 12.15
CA ASN A 59 -6.81 1.60 12.81
C ASN A 59 -6.93 1.44 14.35
N LEU A 60 -6.15 0.54 14.92
CA LEU A 60 -6.14 0.17 16.34
C LEU A 60 -5.72 1.32 17.27
N LYS A 61 -4.84 2.21 16.82
CA LYS A 61 -4.33 3.38 17.55
C LYS A 61 -4.19 4.59 16.62
N SER A 62 -4.67 5.76 17.03
CA SER A 62 -4.84 6.94 16.17
C SER A 62 -4.27 8.21 16.79
N GLY A 63 -3.56 9.03 16.00
CA GLY A 63 -2.79 10.17 16.50
C GLY A 63 -1.62 9.69 17.37
N LEU A 64 -1.08 10.52 18.26
CA LEU A 64 -0.10 10.10 19.29
C LEU A 64 1.14 9.33 18.72
N CYS A 65 1.66 9.77 17.57
CA CYS A 65 2.89 9.23 16.98
C CYS A 65 4.10 10.11 17.37
N PRO A 66 5.24 9.54 17.81
CA PRO A 66 6.46 10.30 18.05
C PRO A 66 7.25 10.60 16.76
N GLU A 67 6.95 9.91 15.65
CA GLU A 67 7.68 10.05 14.39
C GLU A 67 7.31 11.34 13.64
N ASP A 68 8.27 11.92 12.92
CA ASP A 68 8.17 13.24 12.29
C ASP A 68 7.81 13.21 10.79
N CYS A 69 7.44 12.06 10.24
CA CYS A 69 7.13 11.84 8.81
C CYS A 69 6.30 12.98 8.17
N SER A 70 6.88 13.71 7.20
CA SER A 70 6.36 14.97 6.64
C SER A 70 4.99 14.87 5.96
N TYR A 71 4.69 13.71 5.37
CA TYR A 71 3.41 13.38 4.72
C TYR A 71 2.29 13.00 5.71
N CYS A 72 2.62 12.63 6.96
CA CYS A 72 1.71 11.90 7.82
C CYS A 72 0.84 12.82 8.69
N SER A 73 -0.49 12.71 8.57
CA SER A 73 -1.46 13.42 9.43
C SER A 73 -1.32 13.10 10.93
N GLN A 74 -0.70 11.95 11.27
CA GLN A 74 -0.51 11.49 12.65
C GLN A 74 0.83 11.91 13.27
N ARG A 75 1.71 12.61 12.52
CA ARG A 75 3.09 12.93 12.91
C ARG A 75 3.19 13.79 14.18
N LEU A 76 4.36 13.75 14.81
CA LEU A 76 4.73 14.67 15.88
C LEU A 76 4.56 16.14 15.44
N GLY A 77 3.78 16.91 16.19
CA GLY A 77 3.48 18.31 15.86
C GLY A 77 2.55 18.53 14.66
N SER A 78 1.83 17.49 14.21
CA SER A 78 0.70 17.66 13.28
C SER A 78 -0.35 18.63 13.82
N LYS A 79 -0.97 19.40 12.92
CA LYS A 79 -2.19 20.19 13.20
C LYS A 79 -3.43 19.64 12.49
N ALA A 80 -3.36 18.45 11.91
CA ALA A 80 -4.51 17.83 11.23
C ALA A 80 -5.59 17.46 12.27
N GLU A 81 -6.86 17.79 11.99
CA GLU A 81 -8.01 17.55 12.89
C GLU A 81 -8.49 16.09 12.86
N ILE A 82 -7.56 15.16 13.03
CA ILE A 82 -7.81 13.71 12.99
C ILE A 82 -8.36 13.19 14.32
N LEU A 83 -9.29 12.23 14.21
CA LEU A 83 -9.75 11.48 15.37
C LEU A 83 -8.57 10.76 16.05
N THR A 84 -8.39 11.02 17.35
CA THR A 84 -7.23 10.60 18.14
C THR A 84 -7.69 9.72 19.31
N TYR A 85 -7.08 8.53 19.47
CA TYR A 85 -7.38 7.58 20.56
C TYR A 85 -6.23 6.59 20.80
N SER A 86 -6.16 6.07 22.02
CA SER A 86 -5.05 5.19 22.47
C SER A 86 -5.11 3.80 21.83
N TRP A 87 -5.99 2.91 22.29
CA TRP A 87 -6.15 1.58 21.68
C TRP A 87 -7.63 1.18 21.66
N LEU A 88 -8.10 0.66 20.53
CA LEU A 88 -9.37 -0.06 20.42
C LEU A 88 -9.35 -1.31 21.31
N LYS A 89 -10.51 -1.68 21.85
CA LYS A 89 -10.69 -2.96 22.54
C LYS A 89 -10.74 -4.11 21.52
N PRO A 90 -10.29 -5.34 21.85
CA PRO A 90 -10.31 -6.48 20.93
C PRO A 90 -11.67 -6.72 20.25
N HIS A 91 -12.79 -6.59 20.97
CA HIS A 91 -14.13 -6.77 20.40
C HIS A 91 -14.58 -5.64 19.46
N GLU A 92 -14.08 -4.40 19.64
CA GLU A 92 -14.34 -3.26 18.76
C GLU A 92 -13.57 -3.45 17.44
N ALA A 93 -12.30 -3.84 17.54
CA ALA A 93 -11.48 -4.20 16.40
C ALA A 93 -12.03 -5.42 15.64
N ALA A 94 -12.55 -6.43 16.35
CA ALA A 94 -13.19 -7.60 15.76
C ALA A 94 -14.53 -7.27 15.08
N ALA A 95 -15.30 -6.31 15.60
CA ALA A 95 -16.50 -5.82 14.92
C ALA A 95 -16.18 -5.04 13.64
N ALA A 96 -15.12 -4.21 13.66
CA ALA A 96 -14.63 -3.53 12.46
C ALA A 96 -14.09 -4.54 11.42
N ALA A 97 -13.34 -5.56 11.86
CA ALA A 97 -12.86 -6.63 10.99
C ALA A 97 -14.02 -7.40 10.32
N GLU A 98 -15.08 -7.73 11.07
CA GLU A 98 -16.28 -8.40 10.52
C GLU A 98 -17.03 -7.53 9.50
N ALA A 99 -17.07 -6.21 9.69
CA ALA A 99 -17.63 -5.29 8.68
C ALA A 99 -16.77 -5.26 7.40
N GLY A 100 -15.45 -5.43 7.53
CA GLY A 100 -14.54 -5.64 6.41
C GLY A 100 -14.79 -6.95 5.67
N THR A 101 -14.86 -8.09 6.39
CA THR A 101 -15.06 -9.41 5.77
C THR A 101 -16.44 -9.56 5.12
N LYS A 102 -17.50 -9.01 5.73
CA LYS A 102 -18.83 -8.88 5.10
C LYS A 102 -18.83 -7.99 3.86
N GLY A 103 -17.93 -7.02 3.79
CA GLY A 103 -17.65 -6.22 2.59
C GLY A 103 -16.76 -6.93 1.55
N GLY A 104 -16.45 -8.22 1.73
CA GLY A 104 -15.62 -9.00 0.81
C GLY A 104 -14.11 -8.87 1.04
N ALA A 105 -13.66 -8.22 2.12
CA ALA A 105 -12.23 -8.11 2.41
C ALA A 105 -11.64 -9.46 2.86
N LYS A 106 -10.73 -9.98 2.03
CA LYS A 106 -9.98 -11.22 2.26
C LYS A 106 -8.89 -11.05 3.33
N ARG A 107 -8.35 -9.84 3.47
CA ARG A 107 -7.28 -9.49 4.43
C ARG A 107 -7.69 -8.32 5.31
N VAL A 108 -7.50 -8.43 6.62
CA VAL A 108 -7.66 -7.33 7.58
C VAL A 108 -6.28 -6.84 8.01
N CYS A 109 -6.02 -5.55 7.81
CA CYS A 109 -4.81 -4.84 8.16
C CYS A 109 -5.00 -4.12 9.51
N LEU A 110 -4.39 -4.69 10.56
CA LEU A 110 -4.32 -4.15 11.92
C LEU A 110 -3.19 -3.11 11.99
N VAL A 111 -3.54 -1.83 12.10
CA VAL A 111 -2.58 -0.73 12.03
C VAL A 111 -2.58 0.08 13.32
N ALA A 112 -1.40 0.39 13.84
CA ALA A 112 -1.22 1.23 15.02
C ALA A 112 -0.18 2.33 14.74
N SER A 113 -0.46 3.56 15.17
CA SER A 113 0.52 4.64 15.09
C SER A 113 1.65 4.46 16.11
N GLY A 114 2.88 4.84 15.75
CA GLY A 114 4.04 4.73 16.61
C GLY A 114 5.32 4.44 15.83
N ARG A 115 6.46 4.45 16.53
CA ARG A 115 7.76 4.05 15.97
C ARG A 115 7.86 2.55 15.72
N GLY A 116 7.27 1.76 16.61
CA GLY A 116 7.32 0.30 16.69
C GLY A 116 6.46 -0.17 17.89
N PRO A 117 6.08 -1.45 17.98
CA PRO A 117 5.32 -1.96 19.12
C PRO A 117 6.21 -2.18 20.34
N THR A 118 5.66 -1.97 21.54
CA THR A 118 6.22 -2.64 22.73
C THR A 118 5.76 -4.10 22.77
N ASP A 119 6.42 -4.94 23.56
CA ASP A 119 6.04 -6.35 23.72
C ASP A 119 4.60 -6.52 24.26
N ARG A 120 4.15 -5.57 25.10
CA ARG A 120 2.75 -5.49 25.56
C ARG A 120 1.77 -5.10 24.45
N ASP A 121 2.22 -4.36 23.44
CA ASP A 121 1.41 -4.05 22.27
C ASP A 121 1.32 -5.26 21.32
N VAL A 122 2.39 -6.07 21.22
CA VAL A 122 2.34 -7.39 20.53
C VAL A 122 1.35 -8.32 21.22
N GLU A 123 1.35 -8.39 22.55
CA GLU A 123 0.36 -9.16 23.34
C GLU A 123 -1.08 -8.67 23.12
N ARG A 124 -1.30 -7.34 23.12
CA ARG A 124 -2.63 -6.77 22.82
C ARG A 124 -3.08 -7.10 21.39
N VAL A 125 -2.16 -7.07 20.43
CA VAL A 125 -2.45 -7.44 19.03
C VAL A 125 -2.76 -8.94 18.92
N ALA A 126 -2.05 -9.82 19.63
CA ALA A 126 -2.35 -11.26 19.65
C ALA A 126 -3.78 -11.55 20.14
N GLY A 127 -4.19 -11.01 21.30
CA GLY A 127 -5.57 -11.15 21.79
C GLY A 127 -6.62 -10.43 20.93
N THR A 128 -6.19 -9.46 20.09
CA THR A 128 -7.07 -8.87 19.07
C THR A 128 -7.25 -9.78 17.86
N ILE A 129 -6.20 -10.51 17.47
CA ILE A 129 -6.24 -11.49 16.38
C ILE A 129 -7.12 -12.69 16.77
N GLU A 130 -7.01 -13.18 18.00
CA GLU A 130 -7.87 -14.21 18.56
C GLU A 130 -9.36 -13.84 18.41
N ALA A 131 -9.77 -12.68 18.94
CA ALA A 131 -11.14 -12.18 18.84
C ALA A 131 -11.63 -11.92 17.40
N ILE A 132 -10.73 -11.70 16.44
CA ILE A 132 -11.06 -11.61 15.01
C ILE A 132 -11.26 -13.02 14.42
N LYS A 133 -10.35 -13.95 14.72
CA LYS A 133 -10.40 -15.34 14.20
C LYS A 133 -11.60 -16.12 14.74
N GLU A 134 -12.07 -15.83 15.95
CA GLU A 134 -13.36 -16.33 16.47
C GLU A 134 -14.56 -16.01 15.55
N ARG A 135 -14.54 -14.85 14.88
CA ARG A 135 -15.65 -14.34 14.05
C ARG A 135 -15.41 -14.48 12.54
N SER A 136 -14.17 -14.72 12.12
CA SER A 136 -13.78 -14.89 10.73
C SER A 136 -12.50 -15.75 10.64
N PRO A 137 -12.61 -17.08 10.79
CA PRO A 137 -11.44 -17.98 10.84
C PRO A 137 -10.53 -17.87 9.61
N ASP A 138 -11.10 -17.65 8.42
CA ASP A 138 -10.39 -17.69 7.13
C ASP A 138 -9.78 -16.33 6.71
N VAL A 139 -9.96 -15.26 7.50
CA VAL A 139 -9.44 -13.92 7.13
C VAL A 139 -7.91 -13.87 7.26
N GLU A 140 -7.22 -13.36 6.25
CA GLU A 140 -5.79 -13.09 6.35
C GLU A 140 -5.55 -11.92 7.32
N ILE A 141 -4.65 -12.08 8.29
CA ILE A 141 -4.26 -10.99 9.19
C ILE A 141 -2.97 -10.34 8.69
N CYS A 142 -2.99 -9.02 8.55
CA CYS A 142 -1.79 -8.22 8.33
C CYS A 142 -1.57 -7.28 9.52
N ALA A 143 -0.34 -7.20 10.04
CA ALA A 143 0.01 -6.23 11.09
C ALA A 143 0.84 -5.07 10.52
N CYS A 144 0.68 -3.87 11.07
CA CYS A 144 1.41 -2.66 10.70
C CYS A 144 1.63 -1.79 11.94
N LEU A 145 2.67 -2.11 12.72
CA LEU A 145 2.90 -1.54 14.07
C LEU A 145 4.14 -0.64 14.16
N GLY A 146 4.76 -0.33 13.02
CA GLY A 146 6.05 0.37 12.94
C GLY A 146 7.23 -0.58 12.73
N LEU A 147 8.42 -0.16 13.18
CA LEU A 147 9.68 -0.93 13.18
C LEU A 147 9.58 -2.15 14.10
N LEU A 148 10.22 -3.26 13.72
CA LEU A 148 10.00 -4.57 14.37
C LEU A 148 11.31 -5.23 14.82
N SER A 149 11.31 -5.80 16.03
CA SER A 149 12.41 -6.67 16.48
C SER A 149 12.23 -8.11 15.95
N ARG A 150 13.32 -8.88 15.85
CA ARG A 150 13.27 -10.30 15.42
C ARG A 150 12.34 -11.14 16.31
N GLN A 151 12.38 -10.92 17.63
CA GLN A 151 11.54 -11.62 18.60
C GLN A 151 10.06 -11.21 18.47
N GLN A 152 9.78 -9.93 18.22
CA GLN A 152 8.41 -9.45 18.00
C GLN A 152 7.83 -9.98 16.68
N ALA A 153 8.65 -10.10 15.64
CA ALA A 153 8.24 -10.72 14.37
C ALA A 153 7.82 -12.18 14.55
N GLN A 154 8.63 -12.97 15.28
CA GLN A 154 8.30 -14.35 15.62
C GLN A 154 6.99 -14.46 16.43
N ARG A 155 6.84 -13.63 17.50
CA ARG A 155 5.62 -13.62 18.33
C ARG A 155 4.37 -13.22 17.54
N LEU A 156 4.47 -12.30 16.60
CA LEU A 156 3.36 -11.94 15.70
C LEU A 156 3.02 -13.08 14.73
N ARG A 157 4.03 -13.80 14.20
CA ARG A 157 3.79 -14.98 13.37
C ARG A 157 3.05 -16.07 14.14
N GLU A 158 3.50 -16.37 15.35
CA GLU A 158 2.90 -17.35 16.27
C GLU A 158 1.46 -16.96 16.64
N ALA A 159 1.18 -15.67 16.84
CA ALA A 159 -0.16 -15.12 17.04
C ALA A 159 -1.05 -15.11 15.77
N GLY A 160 -0.62 -15.73 14.68
CA GLY A 160 -1.42 -15.88 13.46
C GLY A 160 -1.36 -14.70 12.50
N VAL A 161 -0.32 -13.84 12.54
CA VAL A 161 -0.10 -12.83 11.49
C VAL A 161 0.34 -13.51 10.19
N HIS A 162 -0.35 -13.20 9.10
CA HIS A 162 -0.11 -13.73 7.76
C HIS A 162 0.85 -12.83 6.97
N ALA A 163 0.77 -11.51 7.16
CA ALA A 163 1.62 -10.51 6.51
C ALA A 163 2.05 -9.39 7.46
N TYR A 164 3.20 -8.76 7.22
CA TYR A 164 3.59 -7.53 7.93
C TYR A 164 3.78 -6.39 6.93
N ASN A 165 3.11 -5.26 7.16
CA ASN A 165 3.20 -4.07 6.33
C ASN A 165 4.23 -3.08 6.89
N HIS A 166 5.28 -2.81 6.12
CA HIS A 166 6.26 -1.78 6.43
C HIS A 166 6.86 -1.18 5.15
N ASN A 167 6.26 -0.10 4.65
CA ASN A 167 6.70 0.61 3.44
C ASN A 167 8.15 1.08 3.47
N LEU A 168 8.77 1.25 2.29
CA LEU A 168 9.98 2.07 2.11
C LEU A 168 9.66 3.56 1.91
N ASN A 169 8.44 3.88 1.46
CA ASN A 169 7.93 5.23 1.14
C ASN A 169 8.56 5.87 -0.11
N THR A 170 9.88 6.08 -0.15
CA THR A 170 10.63 6.70 -1.26
C THR A 170 12.04 6.10 -1.37
N SER A 171 12.91 6.62 -2.24
CA SER A 171 14.32 6.20 -2.38
C SER A 171 15.13 6.40 -1.08
N GLU A 172 16.34 5.85 -1.02
CA GLU A 172 17.23 6.06 0.13
C GLU A 172 17.74 7.51 0.21
N ASP A 173 18.10 8.11 -0.93
CA ASP A 173 18.64 9.48 -1.01
C ASP A 173 17.59 10.54 -0.62
N GLU A 174 16.33 10.39 -1.04
CA GLU A 174 15.25 11.30 -0.65
C GLU A 174 14.76 11.08 0.79
N TYR A 175 15.11 9.95 1.41
CA TYR A 175 14.49 9.53 2.67
C TYR A 175 14.64 10.56 3.80
N GLY A 176 15.82 11.19 3.89
CA GLY A 176 16.13 12.21 4.90
C GLY A 176 15.30 13.49 4.76
N LYS A 177 14.67 13.75 3.60
CA LYS A 177 13.76 14.89 3.41
C LYS A 177 12.36 14.64 3.97
N ILE A 178 11.94 13.37 4.05
CA ILE A 178 10.59 13.00 4.51
C ILE A 178 10.50 12.61 5.98
N CYS A 179 11.60 12.18 6.62
CA CYS A 179 11.60 11.78 8.03
C CYS A 179 13.02 11.77 8.63
N THR A 180 13.15 12.17 9.90
CA THR A 180 14.43 12.18 10.64
C THR A 180 14.46 11.21 11.84
N THR A 181 13.30 10.71 12.28
CA THR A 181 13.15 9.84 13.47
C THR A 181 13.48 8.35 13.23
N HIS A 182 13.61 7.94 11.97
CA HIS A 182 14.11 6.62 11.52
C HIS A 182 14.68 6.74 10.09
N GLY A 183 15.62 5.87 9.71
CA GLY A 183 16.24 5.87 8.37
C GLY A 183 15.63 4.86 7.39
N PHE A 184 16.04 4.92 6.12
CA PHE A 184 15.66 3.93 5.09
C PHE A 184 16.08 2.50 5.48
N ALA A 185 17.31 2.35 6.00
CA ALA A 185 17.83 1.08 6.49
C ALA A 185 16.96 0.44 7.60
N ASP A 186 16.42 1.21 8.55
CA ASP A 186 15.50 0.70 9.59
C ASP A 186 14.26 0.03 8.96
N ARG A 187 13.78 0.57 7.84
CA ARG A 187 12.61 0.08 7.09
C ARG A 187 12.93 -1.19 6.32
N MET A 188 14.04 -1.19 5.57
CA MET A 188 14.52 -2.41 4.90
C MET A 188 14.69 -3.56 5.90
N ASP A 189 15.29 -3.29 7.06
CA ASP A 189 15.51 -4.30 8.10
C ASP A 189 14.20 -4.80 8.70
N THR A 190 13.19 -3.94 8.86
CA THR A 190 11.86 -4.39 9.31
C THR A 190 11.19 -5.30 8.28
N VAL A 191 11.34 -5.04 6.97
CA VAL A 191 10.85 -5.91 5.88
C VAL A 191 11.62 -7.23 5.81
N ARG A 192 12.94 -7.21 6.03
CA ARG A 192 13.76 -8.44 6.14
C ARG A 192 13.28 -9.30 7.31
N ARG A 193 13.13 -8.70 8.50
CA ARG A 193 12.74 -9.38 9.76
C ARG A 193 11.35 -10.01 9.70
N SER A 194 10.39 -9.40 9.01
CA SER A 194 9.06 -10.01 8.85
C SER A 194 9.10 -11.23 7.93
N ARG A 195 9.84 -11.15 6.82
CA ARG A 195 10.04 -12.26 5.88
C ARG A 195 10.82 -13.41 6.51
N GLU A 196 11.88 -13.11 7.27
CA GLU A 196 12.64 -14.09 8.06
C GLU A 196 11.78 -14.81 9.12
N ALA A 197 10.78 -14.14 9.68
CA ALA A 197 9.78 -14.74 10.57
C ALA A 197 8.63 -15.45 9.83
N GLY A 198 8.77 -15.73 8.52
CA GLY A 198 7.77 -16.45 7.73
C GLY A 198 6.44 -15.71 7.54
N MET A 199 6.40 -14.39 7.75
CA MET A 199 5.25 -13.56 7.38
C MET A 199 5.42 -13.02 5.96
N SER A 200 4.31 -12.90 5.24
CA SER A 200 4.30 -12.29 3.91
C SER A 200 4.75 -10.82 3.97
N ALA A 201 5.69 -10.45 3.10
CA ALA A 201 6.35 -9.16 3.11
C ALA A 201 5.51 -8.14 2.33
N CYS A 202 4.86 -7.20 3.02
CA CYS A 202 4.11 -6.11 2.42
C CYS A 202 4.89 -4.81 2.59
N SER A 203 5.36 -4.22 1.48
CA SER A 203 6.11 -2.96 1.51
C SER A 203 5.92 -2.23 0.20
N GLY A 204 5.66 -0.92 0.28
CA GLY A 204 5.42 -0.09 -0.88
C GLY A 204 5.93 1.34 -0.71
N LEU A 205 5.38 2.22 -1.53
CA LEU A 205 5.81 3.61 -1.70
C LEU A 205 4.64 4.59 -1.51
N ILE A 206 4.99 5.87 -1.41
CA ILE A 206 4.08 7.01 -1.49
C ILE A 206 4.62 7.90 -2.60
N ALA A 207 3.84 8.13 -3.66
CA ALA A 207 4.22 9.02 -4.75
C ALA A 207 3.61 10.41 -4.60
N GLY A 208 4.26 11.44 -5.15
CA GLY A 208 3.83 12.84 -5.14
C GLY A 208 4.17 13.59 -3.85
N MET A 209 5.30 13.27 -3.22
CA MET A 209 5.87 13.95 -2.05
C MET A 209 6.95 14.99 -2.41
N GLY A 210 7.21 15.24 -3.70
CA GLY A 210 8.37 15.97 -4.22
C GLY A 210 9.53 15.07 -4.68
N GLU A 211 9.36 13.74 -4.67
CA GLU A 211 10.35 12.79 -5.19
C GLU A 211 10.36 12.74 -6.73
N SER A 212 11.46 12.29 -7.32
CA SER A 212 11.59 12.22 -8.79
C SER A 212 11.14 10.91 -9.42
N ASP A 213 11.04 10.91 -10.76
CA ASP A 213 10.93 9.71 -11.59
C ASP A 213 12.06 8.70 -11.36
N ALA A 214 13.27 9.17 -11.05
CA ALA A 214 14.38 8.32 -10.63
C ALA A 214 14.10 7.67 -9.28
N ASP A 215 13.70 8.44 -8.28
CA ASP A 215 13.40 7.93 -6.93
C ASP A 215 12.24 6.92 -6.91
N LEU A 216 11.21 7.19 -7.72
CA LEU A 216 10.06 6.30 -7.94
C LEU A 216 10.48 4.97 -8.56
N VAL A 217 11.44 4.98 -9.50
CA VAL A 217 12.00 3.74 -10.04
C VAL A 217 12.87 3.05 -9.00
N ASP A 218 13.79 3.78 -8.35
CA ASP A 218 14.79 3.20 -7.44
C ASP A 218 14.16 2.59 -6.18
N VAL A 219 13.12 3.21 -5.60
CA VAL A 219 12.36 2.57 -4.50
C VAL A 219 11.66 1.29 -4.96
N VAL A 220 11.17 1.22 -6.20
CA VAL A 220 10.46 0.04 -6.72
C VAL A 220 11.45 -1.09 -7.07
N PHE A 221 12.65 -0.76 -7.53
CA PHE A 221 13.74 -1.74 -7.65
C PHE A 221 14.21 -2.25 -6.27
N ALA A 222 14.35 -1.38 -5.26
CA ALA A 222 14.65 -1.80 -3.89
C ALA A 222 13.56 -2.70 -3.28
N LEU A 223 12.28 -2.44 -3.57
CA LEU A 223 11.16 -3.32 -3.20
C LEU A 223 11.24 -4.68 -3.91
N ARG A 224 11.67 -4.73 -5.18
CA ARG A 224 11.93 -5.99 -5.88
C ARG A 224 13.13 -6.74 -5.29
N GLU A 225 14.21 -6.05 -4.91
CA GLU A 225 15.38 -6.66 -4.26
C GLU A 225 15.02 -7.26 -2.88
N LEU A 226 14.15 -6.60 -2.13
CA LEU A 226 13.57 -7.15 -0.90
C LEU A 226 12.62 -8.34 -1.13
N ASN A 227 12.36 -8.74 -2.38
CA ASN A 227 11.48 -9.83 -2.79
C ASN A 227 10.15 -9.81 -2.03
N VAL A 228 9.46 -8.67 -2.11
CA VAL A 228 8.20 -8.42 -1.40
C VAL A 228 7.02 -9.06 -2.13
N ASP A 229 6.05 -9.56 -1.36
CA ASP A 229 4.84 -10.20 -1.86
C ASP A 229 3.78 -9.18 -2.30
N SER A 230 3.79 -8.00 -1.68
CA SER A 230 2.75 -6.98 -1.85
C SER A 230 3.34 -5.58 -1.86
N VAL A 231 3.12 -4.85 -2.96
CA VAL A 231 3.49 -3.44 -3.14
C VAL A 231 2.25 -2.55 -3.08
N PRO A 232 1.92 -1.96 -1.91
CA PRO A 232 0.95 -0.87 -1.82
C PRO A 232 1.53 0.42 -2.40
N VAL A 233 1.02 0.83 -3.57
CA VAL A 233 1.28 2.14 -4.16
C VAL A 233 0.28 3.12 -3.56
N ASN A 234 0.77 4.03 -2.74
CA ASN A 234 0.01 5.15 -2.21
C ASN A 234 0.32 6.39 -3.03
N PHE A 235 -0.63 7.30 -3.12
CA PHE A 235 -0.43 8.68 -3.55
C PHE A 235 -0.49 9.57 -2.31
N LEU A 236 0.29 10.66 -2.27
CA LEU A 236 0.26 11.61 -1.16
C LEU A 236 -1.18 12.10 -0.94
N ILE A 237 -1.60 12.15 0.33
CA ILE A 237 -2.83 12.81 0.76
C ILE A 237 -2.40 14.11 1.47
N PRO A 238 -2.55 15.30 0.86
CA PRO A 238 -2.06 16.57 1.41
C PRO A 238 -2.93 17.11 2.56
N PHE A 239 -2.93 16.39 3.68
CA PHE A 239 -3.66 16.74 4.89
C PHE A 239 -3.27 18.14 5.38
N GLN A 240 -4.26 19.01 5.60
CA GLN A 240 -4.01 20.31 6.23
C GLN A 240 -3.42 20.12 7.63
N GLY A 241 -2.42 20.95 7.97
CA GLY A 241 -1.66 20.80 9.22
C GLY A 241 -0.45 19.87 9.15
N THR A 242 -0.10 19.31 7.98
CA THR A 242 1.20 18.65 7.73
C THR A 242 2.12 19.53 6.89
N PRO A 243 3.46 19.31 6.92
CA PRO A 243 4.41 19.96 6.02
C PRO A 243 4.05 19.87 4.53
N LEU A 244 3.61 18.71 4.04
CA LEU A 244 3.27 18.50 2.62
C LEU A 244 1.81 18.84 2.27
N SER A 245 1.12 19.62 3.10
CA SER A 245 -0.29 20.00 2.91
C SER A 245 -0.61 20.75 1.61
N GLN A 246 0.41 21.26 0.91
CA GLN A 246 0.29 22.03 -0.33
C GLN A 246 0.96 21.34 -1.55
N THR A 247 1.46 20.12 -1.41
CA THR A 247 2.10 19.37 -2.51
C THR A 247 1.04 18.62 -3.33
N TRP A 248 0.86 18.99 -4.60
CA TRP A 248 -0.23 18.49 -5.47
C TRP A 248 0.24 18.13 -6.89
N GLU A 249 1.34 17.39 -6.97
CA GLU A 249 2.11 17.15 -8.19
C GLU A 249 1.53 16.03 -9.09
N LEU A 250 0.48 15.35 -8.64
CA LEU A 250 -0.08 14.18 -9.31
C LEU A 250 -1.29 14.49 -10.18
N THR A 251 -1.29 13.92 -11.39
CA THR A 251 -2.43 13.86 -12.30
C THR A 251 -2.96 12.42 -12.43
N PRO A 252 -4.23 12.22 -12.85
CA PRO A 252 -4.76 10.89 -13.14
C PRO A 252 -3.87 10.06 -14.09
N GLN A 253 -3.31 10.71 -15.12
CA GLN A 253 -2.38 10.11 -16.09
C GLN A 253 -1.07 9.70 -15.43
N ARG A 254 -0.48 10.59 -14.61
CA ARG A 254 0.75 10.34 -13.86
C ARG A 254 0.59 9.13 -12.92
N CYS A 255 -0.50 9.08 -12.18
CA CYS A 255 -0.85 7.95 -11.31
C CYS A 255 -0.93 6.62 -12.08
N LEU A 256 -1.55 6.59 -13.26
CA LEU A 256 -1.61 5.38 -14.10
C LEU A 256 -0.23 4.94 -14.61
N ARG A 257 0.65 5.89 -15.01
CA ARG A 257 2.04 5.57 -15.41
C ARG A 257 2.86 4.97 -14.27
N ILE A 258 2.75 5.54 -13.06
CA ILE A 258 3.44 5.02 -11.87
C ILE A 258 2.98 3.59 -11.56
N LEU A 259 1.67 3.33 -11.57
CA LEU A 259 1.13 1.98 -11.38
C LEU A 259 1.59 1.01 -12.46
N ALA A 260 1.69 1.46 -13.72
CA ALA A 260 2.16 0.64 -14.83
C ALA A 260 3.65 0.29 -14.70
N MET A 261 4.50 1.26 -14.36
CA MET A 261 5.91 1.05 -14.05
C MET A 261 6.08 0.03 -12.91
N VAL A 262 5.34 0.21 -11.80
CA VAL A 262 5.32 -0.75 -10.68
C VAL A 262 4.91 -2.14 -11.16
N ARG A 263 3.90 -2.27 -12.02
CA ARG A 263 3.51 -3.58 -12.58
C ARG A 263 4.56 -4.18 -13.52
N PHE A 264 5.34 -3.38 -14.26
CA PHE A 264 6.41 -3.93 -15.09
C PHE A 264 7.62 -4.39 -14.26
N VAL A 265 8.02 -3.64 -13.23
CA VAL A 265 9.11 -4.04 -12.32
C VAL A 265 8.68 -5.20 -11.42
N CYS A 266 7.42 -5.23 -10.97
CA CYS A 266 6.86 -6.22 -10.06
C CYS A 266 5.68 -7.00 -10.72
N PRO A 267 5.94 -7.80 -11.77
CA PRO A 267 4.91 -8.40 -12.61
C PRO A 267 4.06 -9.44 -11.89
N ASP A 268 4.68 -10.22 -11.02
CA ASP A 268 4.18 -11.39 -10.30
C ASP A 268 3.94 -11.13 -8.80
N VAL A 269 3.83 -9.85 -8.41
CA VAL A 269 3.64 -9.34 -7.04
C VAL A 269 2.20 -8.82 -6.85
N GLU A 270 1.64 -8.88 -5.63
CA GLU A 270 0.38 -8.21 -5.28
C GLU A 270 0.56 -6.68 -5.33
N VAL A 271 0.35 -6.06 -6.50
CA VAL A 271 0.33 -4.60 -6.60
C VAL A 271 -1.03 -4.11 -6.12
N ARG A 272 -1.02 -3.28 -5.08
CA ARG A 272 -2.20 -2.73 -4.42
C ARG A 272 -2.29 -1.23 -4.63
N LEU A 273 -3.39 -0.76 -5.19
CA LEU A 273 -3.72 0.67 -5.22
C LEU A 273 -4.25 1.06 -3.83
N ALA A 274 -3.51 1.92 -3.13
CA ALA A 274 -3.69 2.21 -1.71
C ALA A 274 -4.16 3.67 -1.48
N GLY A 275 -3.54 4.42 -0.57
CA GLY A 275 -3.99 5.77 -0.19
C GLY A 275 -4.10 6.75 -1.35
N GLY A 276 -5.13 7.62 -1.32
CA GLY A 276 -5.27 8.77 -2.23
C GLY A 276 -5.77 8.44 -3.64
N ARG A 277 -6.25 7.21 -3.89
CA ARG A 277 -6.69 6.78 -5.23
C ARG A 277 -7.86 7.60 -5.76
N GLU A 278 -8.82 7.92 -4.89
CA GLU A 278 -10.05 8.66 -5.20
C GLU A 278 -9.71 10.10 -5.62
N ILE A 279 -8.80 10.72 -4.86
CA ILE A 279 -8.36 12.11 -4.98
C ILE A 279 -7.63 12.36 -6.31
N HIS A 280 -6.72 11.45 -6.67
CA HIS A 280 -5.78 11.65 -7.79
C HIS A 280 -6.18 10.96 -9.08
N LEU A 281 -6.72 9.73 -9.04
CA LEU A 281 -7.21 9.07 -10.26
C LEU A 281 -8.59 9.56 -10.70
N ARG A 282 -9.46 9.95 -9.74
CA ARG A 282 -10.81 10.48 -10.00
C ARG A 282 -11.58 9.55 -10.95
N SER A 283 -12.13 10.06 -12.04
CA SER A 283 -12.84 9.27 -13.06
C SER A 283 -11.98 8.23 -13.80
N LEU A 284 -10.64 8.26 -13.69
CA LEU A 284 -9.76 7.24 -14.24
C LEU A 284 -9.46 6.09 -13.26
N GLN A 285 -9.98 6.12 -12.02
CA GLN A 285 -9.77 5.05 -11.04
C GLN A 285 -10.12 3.64 -11.58
N PRO A 286 -11.19 3.44 -12.39
CA PRO A 286 -11.50 2.14 -12.98
C PRO A 286 -10.37 1.59 -13.90
N LEU A 287 -9.64 2.45 -14.62
CA LEU A 287 -8.53 2.02 -15.47
C LEU A 287 -7.38 1.40 -14.67
N ALA A 288 -7.16 1.87 -13.44
CA ALA A 288 -6.10 1.35 -12.58
C ALA A 288 -6.29 -0.12 -12.22
N LEU A 289 -7.53 -0.62 -12.11
CA LEU A 289 -7.82 -2.04 -11.85
C LEU A 289 -7.41 -2.99 -12.99
N HIS A 290 -7.12 -2.49 -14.18
CA HIS A 290 -6.48 -3.28 -15.24
C HIS A 290 -4.98 -3.52 -14.96
N ILE A 291 -4.33 -2.63 -14.20
CA ILE A 291 -2.90 -2.66 -13.87
C ILE A 291 -2.64 -3.35 -12.53
N VAL A 292 -3.40 -3.00 -11.50
CA VAL A 292 -3.28 -3.54 -10.14
C VAL A 292 -4.11 -4.83 -9.97
N ASN A 293 -3.92 -5.54 -8.87
CA ASN A 293 -4.75 -6.70 -8.52
C ASN A 293 -5.28 -6.66 -7.08
N SER A 294 -5.21 -5.50 -6.43
CA SER A 294 -5.57 -5.34 -5.01
C SER A 294 -5.94 -3.88 -4.72
N ILE A 295 -6.88 -3.65 -3.79
CA ILE A 295 -7.23 -2.31 -3.26
C ILE A 295 -7.47 -2.36 -1.74
N PHE A 296 -7.54 -1.19 -1.09
CA PHE A 296 -8.20 -1.07 0.22
C PHE A 296 -9.69 -0.79 0.04
N LEU A 297 -10.52 -1.60 0.69
CA LEU A 297 -11.97 -1.46 0.73
C LEU A 297 -12.33 -0.37 1.76
N GLY A 298 -13.08 0.65 1.37
CA GLY A 298 -13.51 1.69 2.30
C GLY A 298 -12.36 2.59 2.78
N ASP A 299 -12.43 2.99 4.05
CA ASP A 299 -11.64 4.07 4.62
C ASP A 299 -10.17 3.74 4.93
N TYR A 300 -9.38 4.80 5.00
CA TYR A 300 -7.98 4.78 5.40
C TYR A 300 -7.80 5.12 6.89
N LEU A 301 -6.55 5.20 7.34
CA LEU A 301 -6.22 5.44 8.75
C LEU A 301 -6.81 6.76 9.29
N THR A 302 -6.85 7.81 8.47
CA THR A 302 -7.24 9.17 8.90
C THR A 302 -8.00 9.98 7.85
N SER A 303 -8.08 9.50 6.61
CA SER A 303 -8.97 10.03 5.57
C SER A 303 -10.08 9.04 5.24
N GLU A 304 -11.18 9.56 4.73
CA GLU A 304 -12.18 8.73 4.07
C GLU A 304 -11.64 8.17 2.74
N GLY A 305 -12.17 7.01 2.35
CA GLY A 305 -12.03 6.44 1.01
C GLY A 305 -13.39 6.35 0.31
N GLN A 306 -13.40 5.68 -0.84
CA GLN A 306 -14.64 5.32 -1.54
C GLN A 306 -15.47 4.32 -0.70
N PRO A 307 -16.81 4.46 -0.57
CA PRO A 307 -17.64 3.49 0.15
C PRO A 307 -17.49 2.07 -0.40
N GLY A 308 -17.44 1.07 0.49
CA GLY A 308 -17.09 -0.31 0.12
C GLY A 308 -18.08 -0.98 -0.85
N THR A 309 -19.32 -0.52 -0.91
CA THR A 309 -20.31 -0.92 -1.94
C THR A 309 -19.90 -0.43 -3.33
N ALA A 310 -19.55 0.85 -3.46
CA ALA A 310 -19.10 1.45 -4.72
C ALA A 310 -17.77 0.85 -5.21
N ASP A 311 -16.90 0.39 -4.29
CA ASP A 311 -15.71 -0.41 -4.65
C ASP A 311 -16.08 -1.74 -5.31
N GLN A 312 -17.05 -2.48 -4.75
CA GLN A 312 -17.54 -3.72 -5.33
C GLN A 312 -18.24 -3.49 -6.67
N GLU A 313 -19.03 -2.43 -6.80
CA GLU A 313 -19.68 -2.03 -8.05
C GLU A 313 -18.65 -1.71 -9.14
N MET A 314 -17.64 -0.91 -8.84
CA MET A 314 -16.53 -0.62 -9.77
C MET A 314 -15.79 -1.91 -10.22
N ILE A 315 -15.54 -2.85 -9.30
CA ILE A 315 -14.92 -4.15 -9.64
C ILE A 315 -15.83 -4.97 -10.56
N LYS A 316 -17.12 -5.03 -10.25
CA LYS A 316 -18.15 -5.79 -10.98
C LYS A 316 -18.39 -5.23 -12.38
N ASP A 317 -18.50 -3.92 -12.55
CA ASP A 317 -18.83 -3.28 -13.83
C ASP A 317 -17.67 -3.35 -14.83
N LEU A 318 -16.43 -3.38 -14.34
CA LEU A 318 -15.26 -3.74 -15.14
C LEU A 318 -15.17 -5.24 -15.46
N GLY A 319 -16.06 -6.07 -14.89
CA GLY A 319 -16.10 -7.53 -15.01
C GLY A 319 -14.99 -8.24 -14.25
N PHE A 320 -14.41 -7.64 -13.21
CA PHE A 320 -13.44 -8.30 -12.33
C PHE A 320 -14.14 -9.10 -11.23
N VAL A 321 -13.38 -9.97 -10.56
CA VAL A 321 -13.89 -10.89 -9.52
C VAL A 321 -13.11 -10.66 -8.23
N VAL A 322 -13.80 -10.47 -7.11
CA VAL A 322 -13.19 -10.37 -5.78
C VAL A 322 -12.54 -11.71 -5.41
N GLU A 323 -11.35 -11.70 -4.82
CA GLU A 323 -10.72 -12.93 -4.31
C GLU A 323 -11.47 -13.51 -3.11
N GLU A 324 -11.89 -14.76 -3.22
CA GLU A 324 -12.50 -15.52 -2.13
C GLU A 324 -11.51 -15.74 -0.95
N PRO A 325 -11.98 -15.83 0.30
CA PRO A 325 -11.18 -16.27 1.45
C PRO A 325 -10.46 -17.60 1.18
N GLY A 326 -9.31 -17.82 1.84
CA GLY A 326 -8.51 -19.04 1.69
C GLY A 326 -7.80 -19.23 0.33
N SER A 327 -8.22 -18.56 -0.75
CA SER A 327 -7.60 -18.71 -2.08
C SER A 327 -6.13 -18.21 -2.12
N ALA A 328 -5.29 -18.81 -2.97
CA ALA A 328 -3.93 -18.33 -3.18
C ALA A 328 -3.94 -16.94 -3.85
N THR A 329 -3.20 -15.97 -3.29
CA THR A 329 -3.08 -14.63 -3.88
C THR A 329 -2.00 -14.60 -4.97
N LEU A 330 -0.80 -15.05 -4.59
CA LEU A 330 0.43 -15.02 -5.39
C LEU A 330 0.52 -16.24 -6.32
N PRO A 331 1.34 -16.18 -7.38
CA PRO A 331 1.76 -17.37 -8.13
C PRO A 331 2.55 -18.36 -7.27
N GLU A 332 2.49 -19.65 -7.62
CA GLU A 332 3.09 -20.75 -6.85
C GLU A 332 4.61 -20.61 -6.63
N HIS A 333 5.34 -20.08 -7.63
CA HIS A 333 6.79 -19.86 -7.54
C HIS A 333 7.20 -18.72 -6.59
N ARG A 334 6.24 -17.95 -6.06
CA ARG A 334 6.43 -16.95 -4.99
C ARG A 334 6.18 -17.52 -3.60
N GLY A 335 6.04 -18.84 -3.46
CA GLY A 335 6.31 -19.51 -2.19
C GLY A 335 7.71 -19.13 -1.67
N ALA A 336 7.88 -19.11 -0.35
CA ALA A 336 9.11 -18.61 0.27
C ALA A 336 10.34 -19.45 -0.11
N ASP A 337 11.29 -18.84 -0.85
CA ASP A 337 12.76 -18.96 -0.73
C ASP A 337 13.48 -18.48 -2.02
N ALA A 338 13.72 -17.17 -2.17
CA ALA A 338 14.52 -16.62 -3.27
C ALA A 338 15.27 -15.30 -2.91
N PRO A 339 16.59 -15.17 -3.21
CA PRO A 339 17.41 -13.96 -2.99
C PRO A 339 17.63 -13.10 -4.27
N ALA A 340 18.23 -11.90 -4.13
CA ALA A 340 18.37 -10.88 -5.19
C ALA A 340 19.80 -10.27 -5.32
N GLN A 341 19.99 -9.29 -6.24
CA GLN A 341 21.27 -8.62 -6.61
C GLN A 341 21.07 -7.11 -6.98
N PRO A 342 22.12 -6.24 -6.95
CA PRO A 342 22.00 -4.77 -6.86
C PRO A 342 22.19 -3.92 -8.16
N GLY A 343 22.02 -2.57 -8.09
CA GLY A 343 21.99 -1.59 -9.23
C GLY A 343 22.65 -0.19 -9.01
N MET A 344 22.23 0.87 -9.75
CA MET A 344 22.81 2.25 -9.82
C MET A 344 21.78 3.38 -10.23
N PRO A 345 21.91 4.70 -9.82
CA PRO A 345 20.98 5.87 -10.03
C PRO A 345 21.24 6.71 -11.34
N GLY A 346 20.71 7.93 -11.68
CA GLY A 346 19.80 8.99 -11.11
C GLY A 346 18.75 9.48 -12.17
N ASP A 347 18.26 10.72 -12.43
CA ASP A 347 18.34 12.14 -11.93
C ASP A 347 17.16 12.97 -12.59
N ALA A 348 16.69 14.16 -12.12
CA ALA A 348 15.40 14.78 -12.57
C ALA A 348 15.01 16.27 -12.22
N PRO A 349 13.90 16.80 -12.84
CA PRO A 349 12.99 17.90 -12.36
C PRO A 349 11.46 17.61 -12.61
N ALA A 350 10.39 18.39 -12.31
CA ALA A 350 9.96 19.46 -11.35
C ALA A 350 8.41 19.74 -11.52
N ALA A 351 7.70 20.53 -10.66
CA ALA A 351 6.20 20.60 -10.63
C ALA A 351 5.49 21.95 -10.23
N GLU A 352 4.13 21.95 -10.17
CA GLU A 352 3.20 23.11 -10.03
C GLU A 352 2.19 23.04 -8.82
N SER A 353 1.16 23.91 -8.75
CA SER A 353 0.48 24.38 -7.51
C SER A 353 -0.77 23.62 -6.94
N ALA A 354 -1.22 24.04 -5.74
CA ALA A 354 -2.02 23.28 -4.77
C ALA A 354 -3.56 23.18 -4.94
N ARG A 355 -4.17 22.11 -4.40
CA ARG A 355 -5.62 21.76 -4.51
C ARG A 355 -6.24 21.16 -3.23
N THR A 356 -6.30 21.96 -2.16
CA THR A 356 -6.67 21.52 -0.80
C THR A 356 -8.12 21.04 -0.60
N ASP A 357 -8.99 21.18 -1.60
CA ASP A 357 -10.43 20.90 -1.54
C ASP A 357 -10.82 19.42 -1.45
N LEU A 358 -9.87 18.50 -1.70
CA LEU A 358 -10.17 17.08 -1.97
C LEU A 358 -9.91 16.11 -0.79
N VAL A 359 -9.41 16.58 0.37
CA VAL A 359 -9.02 15.70 1.49
C VAL A 359 -10.11 15.62 2.57
N ALA A 360 -10.91 14.55 2.54
CA ALA A 360 -11.91 14.26 3.57
C ALA A 360 -11.28 13.52 4.78
N LEU A 361 -11.48 14.05 5.99
CA LEU A 361 -11.08 13.42 7.26
C LEU A 361 -12.01 12.25 7.61
N ARG A 362 -11.47 11.10 8.08
CA ARG A 362 -12.24 9.88 8.39
C ARG A 362 -13.33 10.12 9.44
N ARG A 363 -14.62 9.98 9.07
CA ARG A 363 -15.77 10.08 10.00
C ARG A 363 -16.55 8.78 10.19
N ARG A 364 -16.10 7.66 9.59
CA ARG A 364 -16.71 6.33 9.75
C ARG A 364 -15.81 5.35 10.51
N GLY A 365 -16.43 4.27 10.98
CA GLY A 365 -15.77 3.14 11.61
C GLY A 365 -15.39 3.36 13.07
N ALA A 366 -14.35 2.66 13.52
CA ALA A 366 -14.01 2.60 14.93
C ALA A 366 -13.73 3.99 15.54
N GLY A 367 -14.32 4.26 16.70
CA GLY A 367 -14.21 5.55 17.40
C GLY A 367 -15.08 6.68 16.82
N THR A 368 -16.00 6.38 15.89
CA THR A 368 -16.96 7.35 15.32
C THR A 368 -18.40 6.86 15.49
N ASP A 369 -19.37 7.76 15.33
CA ASP A 369 -20.80 7.43 15.40
C ASP A 369 -21.35 6.79 14.11
N LEU A 370 -20.58 6.78 13.01
CA LEU A 370 -20.98 6.18 11.73
C LEU A 370 -20.40 4.78 11.56
N ALA A 371 -21.21 3.85 11.07
CA ALA A 371 -20.79 2.46 10.86
C ALA A 371 -19.63 2.37 9.84
N PRO A 372 -18.68 1.43 10.01
CA PRO A 372 -17.66 1.17 9.02
C PRO A 372 -18.28 0.72 7.69
N ASN A 373 -17.78 1.24 6.58
CA ASN A 373 -18.27 1.02 5.20
C ASN A 373 -19.70 1.53 4.92
N ALA A 374 -20.20 2.48 5.73
CA ALA A 374 -21.40 3.27 5.43
C ALA A 374 -21.19 4.32 4.33
#